data_AF-D5BE70-F1
#
_entry.id   AF-D5BE70-F1
#
_cell.length_a   1.000
_cell.length_b   1.000
_cell.length_c   1.000
_cell.angle_alpha   90.00
_cell.angle_beta   90.00
_cell.angle_gamma   90.00
#
_symmetry.space_group_name_H-M   'P 1'
#
loop_
_entity.id
_entity.type
_entity.pdbx_description
1 polymer ?
#
loop_
_entity_poly.entity_id
_entity_poly.type
_entity_poly.pdbx_seq_one_letter_code
_entity_poly.pdbx_strand_id
1 'polypeptide(L)'
;MNEIATAPSDADDWSKMLSESWNHSDDEMYFLGYWGLYNYALNDTLKEKYKKSIIDHWEAERPEKDGAWNIMTAITGTSTFDLDEAIWYLQQHPLDLITWDIKNSHRKDIEFISPNFREQTIKEVLPPDERRIQRHNGNMFKLDKIGSDGAEEYSAGDIWLLPYWMGRYIGVISEPQ
;
A
#
# COMPACT_ATOMS: atom_id res chain seq x y z
N MET A 1 -10.40 -9.22 11.89
CA MET A 1 -9.80 -7.88 12.12
C MET A 1 -10.14 -7.28 13.50
N ASN A 2 -10.05 -8.01 14.63
CA ASN A 2 -10.24 -7.41 15.96
C ASN A 2 -8.92 -7.14 16.73
N GLU A 3 -7.75 -7.41 16.13
CA GLU A 3 -6.49 -7.53 16.89
C GLU A 3 -5.27 -6.85 16.24
N ILE A 4 -5.45 -5.88 15.34
CA ILE A 4 -4.35 -5.02 14.90
C ILE A 4 -4.29 -3.82 15.86
N ALA A 5 -3.37 -3.86 16.81
CA ALA A 5 -3.24 -2.81 17.84
C ALA A 5 -1.83 -2.79 18.44
N THR A 6 -1.56 -1.76 19.23
CA THR A 6 -0.39 -1.68 20.10
C THR A 6 -0.39 -2.84 21.09
N ALA A 7 0.80 -3.31 21.49
CA ALA A 7 0.93 -4.32 22.52
C ALA A 7 0.27 -3.86 23.84
N PRO A 8 -0.25 -4.81 24.64
CA PRO A 8 -0.81 -4.52 25.96
C PRO A 8 0.16 -3.76 26.89
N SER A 9 -0.37 -3.01 27.85
CA SER A 9 0.44 -2.21 28.79
C SER A 9 1.39 -3.04 29.65
N ASP A 10 1.08 -4.32 29.87
CA ASP A 10 1.88 -5.29 30.62
C ASP A 10 2.87 -6.10 29.75
N ALA A 11 2.90 -5.86 28.43
CA ALA A 11 3.90 -6.46 27.55
C ALA A 11 5.32 -5.93 27.83
N ASP A 12 6.33 -6.67 27.38
CA ASP A 12 7.72 -6.26 27.47
C ASP A 12 8.04 -5.06 26.57
N ASP A 13 9.18 -4.41 26.84
CA ASP A 13 9.57 -3.18 26.15
C ASP A 13 9.77 -3.38 24.64
N TRP A 14 10.24 -4.55 24.20
CA TRP A 14 10.42 -4.83 22.77
C TRP A 14 9.08 -5.01 22.08
N SER A 15 8.15 -5.74 22.68
CA SER A 15 6.80 -5.89 22.15
C SER A 15 6.12 -4.52 21.99
N LYS A 16 6.27 -3.62 22.97
CA LYS A 16 5.75 -2.25 22.88
C LYS A 16 6.41 -1.47 21.76
N MET A 17 7.74 -1.47 21.70
CA MET A 17 8.50 -0.74 20.68
C MET A 17 8.18 -1.22 19.25
N LEU A 18 8.06 -2.53 19.03
CA LEU A 18 7.76 -3.12 17.72
C LEU A 18 6.29 -2.97 17.31
N SER A 19 5.42 -2.58 18.23
CA SER A 19 3.99 -2.34 17.98
C SER A 19 3.58 -0.92 18.32
N GLU A 20 4.48 0.05 18.16
CA GLU A 20 4.13 1.48 18.36
C GLU A 20 3.21 1.98 17.25
N SER A 21 3.41 1.52 16.03
CA SER A 21 2.64 1.89 14.84
C SER A 21 2.70 0.78 13.79
N TRP A 22 1.84 0.89 12.79
CA TRP A 22 1.86 0.03 11.61
C TRP A 22 3.11 0.30 10.76
N ASN A 23 3.88 -0.75 10.47
CA ASN A 23 5.11 -0.64 9.69
C ASN A 23 4.87 -0.96 8.21
N HIS A 24 4.75 0.07 7.38
CA HIS A 24 4.51 -0.07 5.94
C HIS A 24 5.65 -0.75 5.16
N SER A 25 6.87 -0.81 5.72
CA SER A 25 7.95 -1.60 5.10
C SER A 25 7.75 -3.10 5.25
N ASP A 26 7.08 -3.53 6.33
CA ASP A 26 6.71 -4.93 6.49
C ASP A 26 5.63 -5.32 5.49
N ASP A 27 4.70 -4.40 5.16
CA ASP A 27 3.69 -4.63 4.12
C ASP A 27 4.35 -4.97 2.78
N GLU A 28 5.26 -4.11 2.31
CA GLU A 28 5.95 -4.33 1.05
C GLU A 28 6.73 -5.65 1.03
N MET A 29 7.42 -5.96 2.13
CA MET A 29 8.11 -7.24 2.27
C MET A 29 7.15 -8.44 2.20
N TYR A 30 6.03 -8.37 2.94
CA TYR A 30 5.06 -9.47 3.01
C TYR A 30 4.37 -9.69 1.67
N PHE A 31 3.87 -8.63 1.03
CA PHE A 31 3.23 -8.73 -0.27
C PHE A 31 4.19 -9.33 -1.30
N LEU A 32 5.40 -8.77 -1.46
CA LEU A 32 6.36 -9.33 -2.41
C LEU A 32 6.71 -10.81 -2.10
N GLY A 33 6.72 -11.20 -0.82
CA GLY A 33 6.87 -12.59 -0.40
C GLY A 33 5.67 -13.49 -0.72
N TYR A 34 4.44 -12.96 -0.63
CA TYR A 34 3.20 -13.71 -0.88
C TYR A 34 3.13 -14.29 -2.30
N TRP A 35 3.74 -13.61 -3.29
CA TRP A 35 3.81 -14.14 -4.65
C TRP A 35 4.39 -15.56 -4.67
N GLY A 36 5.53 -15.74 -4.01
CA GLY A 36 6.21 -17.04 -3.94
C GLY A 36 5.42 -18.03 -3.09
N LEU A 37 4.97 -17.60 -1.91
CA LEU A 37 4.26 -18.45 -0.96
C LEU A 37 2.96 -19.03 -1.56
N TYR A 38 2.16 -18.22 -2.25
CA TYR A 38 0.89 -18.66 -2.81
C TYR A 38 1.04 -19.49 -4.10
N ASN A 39 1.87 -19.02 -5.04
CA ASN A 39 2.03 -19.72 -6.33
C ASN A 39 2.77 -21.05 -6.19
N TYR A 40 3.71 -21.13 -5.24
CA TYR A 40 4.54 -22.31 -5.00
C TYR A 40 4.29 -22.95 -3.63
N ALA A 41 3.06 -22.83 -3.11
CA ALA A 41 2.67 -23.50 -1.87
C ALA A 41 2.95 -25.01 -1.95
N LEU A 42 3.52 -25.59 -0.89
CA LEU A 42 3.92 -27.01 -0.88
C LEU A 42 2.73 -27.98 -0.91
N ASN A 43 1.53 -27.51 -0.58
CA ASN A 43 0.27 -28.25 -0.63
C ASN A 43 -0.93 -27.30 -0.58
N ASP A 44 -2.11 -27.84 -0.90
CA ASP A 44 -3.37 -27.08 -0.95
C ASP A 44 -3.73 -26.45 0.41
N THR A 45 -3.45 -27.14 1.52
CA THR A 45 -3.71 -26.61 2.87
C THR A 45 -2.92 -25.33 3.12
N LEU A 46 -1.65 -25.27 2.73
CA LEU A 46 -0.84 -24.06 2.84
C LEU A 46 -1.31 -22.99 1.87
N LYS A 47 -1.67 -23.37 0.64
CA LYS A 47 -2.18 -22.43 -0.37
C LYS A 47 -3.41 -21.68 0.12
N GLU A 48 -4.36 -22.39 0.73
CA GLU A 48 -5.56 -21.79 1.33
C GLU A 48 -5.24 -20.88 2.53
N LYS A 49 -4.25 -21.25 3.35
CA LYS A 49 -3.79 -20.38 4.45
C LYS A 49 -3.16 -19.09 3.93
N TYR A 50 -2.29 -19.18 2.92
CA TYR A 50 -1.68 -18.01 2.31
C TYR A 50 -2.72 -17.12 1.64
N LYS A 51 -3.69 -17.70 0.91
CA LYS A 51 -4.82 -16.94 0.36
C LYS A 51 -5.57 -16.16 1.43
N LYS A 52 -5.90 -16.81 2.54
CA LYS A 52 -6.57 -16.14 3.66
C LYS A 52 -5.73 -15.00 4.23
N SER A 53 -4.44 -15.20 4.44
CA SER A 53 -3.54 -14.16 4.94
C SER A 53 -3.38 -12.98 3.97
N ILE A 54 -3.28 -13.25 2.67
CA ILE A 54 -3.21 -12.20 1.64
C ILE A 54 -4.47 -11.35 1.66
N ILE A 55 -5.65 -11.98 1.70
CA ILE A 55 -6.93 -11.26 1.71
C ILE A 55 -7.09 -10.44 3.00
N ASP A 56 -6.76 -11.01 4.16
CA ASP A 56 -6.85 -10.31 5.45
C ASP A 56 -5.91 -9.10 5.51
N HIS A 57 -4.69 -9.24 5.00
CA HIS A 57 -3.73 -8.15 4.90
C HIS A 57 -4.19 -7.08 3.89
N TRP A 58 -4.63 -7.49 2.71
CA TRP A 58 -5.18 -6.58 1.72
C TRP A 58 -6.34 -5.76 2.29
N GLU A 59 -7.32 -6.38 2.96
CA GLU A 59 -8.44 -5.64 3.57
C GLU A 59 -7.97 -4.56 4.58
N ALA A 60 -6.85 -4.78 5.27
CA ALA A 60 -6.25 -3.76 6.13
C ALA A 60 -5.60 -2.62 5.33
N GLU A 61 -4.95 -2.92 4.20
CA GLU A 61 -4.31 -1.96 3.29
C GLU A 61 -5.26 -1.23 2.33
N ARG A 62 -6.49 -1.72 2.14
CA ARG A 62 -7.48 -1.13 1.20
C ARG A 62 -7.64 0.39 1.30
N PRO A 63 -7.63 1.03 2.48
CA PRO A 63 -7.75 2.49 2.58
C PRO A 63 -6.65 3.26 1.82
N GLU A 64 -5.48 2.66 1.60
CA GLU A 64 -4.36 3.30 0.90
C GLU A 64 -4.52 3.32 -0.62
N LYS A 65 -5.44 2.50 -1.16
CA LYS A 65 -5.70 2.36 -2.60
C LYS A 65 -4.43 2.10 -3.43
N ASP A 66 -3.45 1.41 -2.84
CA ASP A 66 -2.19 1.15 -3.52
C ASP A 66 -2.35 0.17 -4.68
N GLY A 67 -1.77 0.52 -5.84
CA GLY A 67 -1.87 -0.28 -7.04
C GLY A 67 -1.23 -1.67 -6.92
N ALA A 68 -0.11 -1.81 -6.20
CA ALA A 68 0.59 -3.08 -6.07
C ALA A 68 -0.19 -4.06 -5.19
N TRP A 69 -0.72 -3.62 -4.05
CA TRP A 69 -1.49 -4.46 -3.14
C TRP A 69 -2.80 -4.94 -3.76
N ASN A 70 -3.51 -4.04 -4.44
CA ASN A 70 -4.76 -4.37 -5.12
C ASN A 70 -4.55 -5.40 -6.24
N ILE A 71 -3.58 -5.20 -7.13
CA ILE A 71 -3.29 -6.14 -8.22
C ILE A 71 -2.75 -7.46 -7.71
N MET A 72 -1.88 -7.43 -6.68
CA MET A 72 -1.31 -8.66 -6.14
C MET A 72 -2.36 -9.54 -5.49
N THR A 73 -3.39 -8.99 -4.86
CA THR A 73 -4.50 -9.77 -4.30
C THR A 73 -5.21 -10.62 -5.35
N ALA A 74 -5.25 -10.17 -6.61
CA ALA A 74 -5.87 -10.91 -7.72
C ALA A 74 -5.18 -12.26 -7.99
N ILE A 75 -3.91 -12.45 -7.62
CA ILE A 75 -3.22 -13.75 -7.77
C ILE A 75 -3.92 -14.88 -7.01
N THR A 76 -4.64 -14.54 -5.94
CA THR A 76 -5.36 -15.51 -5.11
C THR A 76 -6.57 -16.14 -5.81
N GLY A 77 -6.92 -15.65 -7.00
CA GLY A 77 -8.14 -16.03 -7.71
C GLY A 77 -9.41 -15.63 -6.96
N THR A 78 -9.33 -14.61 -6.09
CA THR A 78 -10.52 -14.00 -5.50
C THR A 78 -11.37 -13.36 -6.61
N SER A 79 -12.69 -13.44 -6.47
CA SER A 79 -13.64 -12.78 -7.37
C SER A 79 -13.75 -11.27 -7.14
N THR A 80 -13.25 -10.80 -5.99
CA THR A 80 -13.36 -9.40 -5.55
C THR A 80 -11.98 -8.88 -5.16
N PHE A 81 -11.54 -7.82 -5.82
CA PHE A 81 -10.38 -7.00 -5.50
C PHE A 81 -10.57 -5.61 -6.10
N ASP A 82 -9.86 -4.60 -5.62
CA ASP A 82 -10.07 -3.20 -6.01
C ASP A 82 -9.30 -2.86 -7.31
N LEU A 83 -9.69 -3.49 -8.43
CA LEU A 83 -9.09 -3.22 -9.75
C LEU A 83 -9.21 -1.75 -10.15
N ASP A 84 -10.40 -1.16 -9.98
CA ASP A 84 -10.65 0.23 -10.36
C ASP A 84 -9.74 1.20 -9.59
N GLU A 85 -9.48 0.93 -8.31
CA GLU A 85 -8.56 1.73 -7.49
C GLU A 85 -7.10 1.53 -7.93
N ALA A 86 -6.71 0.32 -8.33
CA ALA A 86 -5.40 0.09 -8.92
C ALA A 86 -5.20 0.82 -10.26
N ILE A 87 -6.23 0.86 -11.10
CA ILE A 87 -6.21 1.61 -12.37
C ILE A 87 -6.16 3.11 -12.08
N TRP A 88 -6.97 3.60 -11.14
CA TRP A 88 -6.92 4.98 -10.68
C TRP A 88 -5.52 5.35 -10.18
N TYR A 89 -4.90 4.51 -9.35
CA TYR A 89 -3.53 4.70 -8.88
C TYR A 89 -2.55 4.86 -10.05
N LEU A 90 -2.60 3.95 -11.03
CA LEU A 90 -1.72 3.97 -12.21
C LEU A 90 -1.96 5.19 -13.10
N GLN A 91 -3.21 5.65 -13.23
CA GLN A 91 -3.59 6.80 -14.06
C GLN A 91 -3.19 8.13 -13.43
N GLN A 92 -3.31 8.24 -12.10
CA GLN A 92 -2.94 9.44 -11.35
C GLN A 92 -1.44 9.47 -11.01
N HIS A 93 -0.70 8.38 -11.17
CA HIS A 93 0.72 8.38 -10.82
C HIS A 93 1.49 9.37 -11.70
N PRO A 94 2.22 10.32 -11.11
CA PRO A 94 2.96 11.31 -11.88
C PRO A 94 4.12 10.66 -12.65
N LEU A 95 4.39 11.20 -13.84
CA LEU A 95 5.53 10.77 -14.67
C LEU A 95 6.86 11.38 -14.21
N ASP A 96 6.80 12.53 -13.54
CA ASP A 96 7.96 13.17 -12.92
C ASP A 96 8.17 12.60 -11.52
N LEU A 97 9.31 11.95 -11.31
CA LEU A 97 9.67 11.31 -10.04
C LEU A 97 10.55 12.21 -9.16
N ILE A 98 10.78 13.46 -9.59
CA ILE A 98 11.40 14.49 -8.78
C ILE A 98 10.49 14.81 -7.60
N THR A 99 11.09 14.89 -6.41
CA THR A 99 10.36 15.19 -5.20
C THR A 99 10.33 16.70 -4.96
N TRP A 100 9.16 17.30 -5.05
CA TRP A 100 8.93 18.69 -4.71
C TRP A 100 8.45 18.85 -3.28
N ASP A 101 8.53 20.05 -2.73
CA ASP A 101 7.85 20.37 -1.47
C ASP A 101 6.33 20.37 -1.68
N ILE A 102 5.62 19.59 -0.85
CA ILE A 102 4.18 19.44 -0.90
C ILE A 102 3.61 19.66 0.50
N LYS A 103 2.61 20.52 0.58
CA LYS A 103 1.88 20.80 1.82
C LYS A 103 0.40 20.62 1.58
N ASN A 104 -0.17 19.51 2.03
CA ASN A 104 -1.61 19.25 1.94
C ASN A 104 -2.35 19.51 3.24
N SER A 105 -1.67 19.55 4.39
CA SER A 105 -2.29 19.73 5.72
C SER A 105 -3.16 21.00 5.87
N HIS A 106 -2.92 22.01 5.04
CA HIS A 106 -3.67 23.27 5.02
C HIS A 106 -4.97 23.24 4.19
N ARG A 107 -5.21 22.16 3.45
CA ARG A 107 -6.40 21.98 2.60
C ARG A 107 -7.66 21.95 3.47
N LYS A 108 -8.74 22.54 2.94
CA LYS A 108 -10.03 22.66 3.65
C LYS A 108 -11.05 21.63 3.19
N ASP A 109 -10.76 20.97 2.08
CA ASP A 109 -11.55 19.93 1.44
C ASP A 109 -11.27 18.53 2.02
N ILE A 110 -10.22 18.37 2.82
CA ILE A 110 -9.85 17.09 3.45
C ILE A 110 -10.60 16.88 4.78
N GLU A 111 -11.14 15.68 4.97
CA GLU A 111 -11.77 15.24 6.22
C GLU A 111 -10.76 14.47 7.07
N PHE A 112 -10.29 15.07 8.16
CA PHE A 112 -9.39 14.44 9.13
C PHE A 112 -10.13 13.43 10.01
N ILE A 113 -9.44 12.36 10.39
CA ILE A 113 -9.96 11.36 11.32
C ILE A 113 -9.12 11.30 12.60
N SER A 114 -9.67 10.63 13.62
CA SER A 114 -8.95 10.42 14.88
C SER A 114 -7.69 9.58 14.67
N PRO A 115 -6.62 9.83 15.45
CA PRO A 115 -5.42 9.00 15.43
C PRO A 115 -5.75 7.52 15.62
N ASN A 116 -5.05 6.67 14.88
CA ASN A 116 -5.23 5.23 14.87
C ASN A 116 -3.88 4.54 14.64
N PHE A 117 -3.84 3.22 14.84
CA PHE A 117 -2.64 2.41 14.76
C PHE A 117 -1.93 2.45 13.40
N ARG A 118 -2.70 2.66 12.31
CA ARG A 118 -2.19 2.74 10.94
C ARG A 118 -1.64 4.12 10.58
N GLU A 119 -1.72 5.09 11.48
CA GLU A 119 -1.42 6.49 11.19
C GLU A 119 -2.20 7.03 9.97
N GLN A 120 -3.41 6.52 9.75
CA GLN A 120 -4.32 7.07 8.75
C GLN A 120 -4.85 8.42 9.24
N THR A 121 -4.42 9.52 8.62
CA THR A 121 -4.73 10.88 9.09
C THR A 121 -6.03 11.46 8.52
N ILE A 122 -6.45 10.99 7.35
CA ILE A 122 -7.62 11.46 6.64
C ILE A 122 -8.50 10.28 6.21
N LYS A 123 -9.78 10.56 5.99
CA LYS A 123 -10.79 9.53 5.69
C LYS A 123 -10.57 8.85 4.34
N GLU A 124 -10.27 9.63 3.32
CA GLU A 124 -10.01 9.16 1.96
C GLU A 124 -8.58 9.55 1.58
N VAL A 125 -7.79 8.61 1.05
CA VAL A 125 -6.42 8.89 0.62
C VAL A 125 -6.41 9.89 -0.55
N LEU A 126 -5.43 10.79 -0.57
CA LEU A 126 -5.26 11.73 -1.67
C LEU A 126 -4.82 11.02 -2.96
N PRO A 127 -5.20 11.54 -4.14
CA PRO A 127 -4.67 11.07 -5.41
C PRO A 127 -3.12 11.04 -5.46
N PRO A 128 -2.51 10.04 -6.14
CA PRO A 128 -1.07 9.98 -6.36
C PRO A 128 -0.40 11.25 -6.92
N ASP A 129 -1.07 12.02 -7.75
CA ASP A 129 -0.59 13.31 -8.30
C ASP A 129 -0.76 14.50 -7.35
N GLU A 130 -1.53 14.35 -6.27
CA GLU A 130 -1.72 15.39 -5.25
C GLU A 130 -0.85 15.16 -3.99
N ARG A 131 -0.05 14.10 -3.97
CA ARG A 131 0.80 13.72 -2.83
C ARG A 131 2.26 13.60 -3.25
N ARG A 132 3.15 13.45 -2.28
CA ARG A 132 4.58 13.24 -2.57
C ARG A 132 4.80 11.93 -3.32
N ILE A 133 5.84 11.91 -4.15
CA ILE A 133 6.37 10.66 -4.67
C ILE A 133 6.89 9.83 -3.48
N GLN A 134 6.47 8.57 -3.41
CA GLN A 134 6.90 7.61 -2.42
C GLN A 134 6.74 6.20 -2.96
N ARG A 135 7.53 5.27 -2.41
CA ARG A 135 7.41 3.84 -2.68
C ARG A 135 6.16 3.26 -2.01
N HIS A 136 5.82 2.01 -2.37
CA HIS A 136 4.70 1.28 -1.79
C HIS A 136 4.83 1.07 -0.27
N ASN A 137 6.06 1.08 0.27
CA ASN A 137 6.31 1.00 1.71
C ASN A 137 6.15 2.33 2.48
N GLY A 138 5.68 3.40 1.84
CA GLY A 138 5.40 4.67 2.49
C GLY A 138 3.93 4.77 2.89
N ASN A 139 3.66 5.28 4.10
CA ASN A 139 2.29 5.61 4.52
C ASN A 139 1.65 6.62 3.55
N MET A 140 0.56 6.24 2.87
CA MET A 140 -0.11 7.06 1.86
C MET A 140 -0.87 8.26 2.46
N PHE A 141 -1.11 8.26 3.77
CA PHE A 141 -1.79 9.31 4.52
C PHE A 141 -0.86 10.39 5.08
N LYS A 142 0.44 10.33 4.79
CA LYS A 142 1.36 11.42 5.15
C LYS A 142 1.20 12.60 4.18
N LEU A 143 0.47 13.61 4.64
CA LEU A 143 0.02 14.75 3.83
C LEU A 143 1.15 15.66 3.32
N ASP A 144 2.15 15.89 4.16
CA ASP A 144 3.20 16.89 3.92
C ASP A 144 4.57 16.25 3.67
N LYS A 145 5.33 16.86 2.76
CA LYS A 145 6.76 16.62 2.52
C LYS A 145 7.43 17.96 2.31
N ILE A 146 8.30 18.34 3.23
CA ILE A 146 9.07 19.59 3.16
C ILE A 146 10.55 19.23 3.28
N GLY A 147 11.37 19.78 2.39
CA GLY A 147 12.79 19.51 2.28
C GLY A 147 13.16 18.86 0.95
N SER A 148 14.40 19.12 0.53
CA SER A 148 14.97 18.60 -0.72
C SER A 148 14.13 18.91 -1.96
N ASP A 149 13.56 20.12 -2.02
CA ASP A 149 12.69 20.64 -3.08
C ASP A 149 13.38 20.59 -4.46
N GLY A 150 13.10 19.53 -5.22
CA GLY A 150 13.72 19.28 -6.52
C GLY A 150 15.13 18.68 -6.46
N ALA A 151 15.63 18.32 -5.27
CA ALA A 151 17.00 17.82 -5.08
C ALA A 151 17.10 16.29 -4.97
N GLU A 152 15.96 15.61 -4.96
CA GLU A 152 15.86 14.14 -4.84
C GLU A 152 14.88 13.60 -5.89
N GLU A 153 15.19 12.41 -6.40
CA GLU A 153 14.35 11.66 -7.35
C GLU A 153 14.16 10.24 -6.81
N TYR A 154 12.95 9.71 -6.92
CA TYR A 154 12.69 8.32 -6.56
C TYR A 154 13.16 7.34 -7.66
N SER A 155 13.23 6.08 -7.29
CA SER A 155 13.66 4.96 -8.14
C SER A 155 13.03 4.97 -9.53
N ALA A 156 13.74 4.42 -10.53
CA ALA A 156 13.45 4.50 -11.96
C ALA A 156 12.16 3.77 -12.39
N GLY A 157 11.01 4.29 -11.97
CA GLY A 157 9.68 3.90 -12.42
C GLY A 157 9.12 2.60 -11.85
N ASP A 158 9.83 1.93 -10.93
CA ASP A 158 9.39 0.67 -10.31
C ASP A 158 8.03 0.80 -9.60
N ILE A 159 7.77 1.95 -8.98
CA ILE A 159 6.50 2.28 -8.31
C ILE A 159 5.29 2.11 -9.26
N TRP A 160 5.46 2.48 -10.53
CA TRP A 160 4.42 2.35 -11.54
C TRP A 160 4.51 1.01 -12.30
N LEU A 161 5.74 0.62 -12.66
CA LEU A 161 6.00 -0.53 -13.50
C LEU A 161 5.61 -1.84 -12.81
N LEU A 162 5.85 -1.97 -11.50
CA LEU A 162 5.53 -3.18 -10.74
C LEU A 162 4.03 -3.53 -10.81
N PRO A 163 3.10 -2.68 -10.34
CA PRO A 163 1.67 -2.99 -10.42
C PRO A 163 1.16 -3.14 -11.85
N TYR A 164 1.63 -2.28 -12.77
CA TYR A 164 1.20 -2.35 -14.17
C TYR A 164 1.58 -3.69 -14.82
N TRP A 165 2.86 -4.07 -14.77
CA TRP A 165 3.32 -5.30 -15.41
C TRP A 165 2.80 -6.55 -14.70
N MET A 166 2.61 -6.50 -13.39
CA MET A 166 1.93 -7.58 -12.66
C MET A 166 0.50 -7.76 -13.17
N GLY A 167 -0.26 -6.67 -13.32
CA GLY A 167 -1.63 -6.71 -13.80
C GLY A 167 -1.74 -7.20 -15.25
N ARG A 168 -0.80 -6.81 -16.10
CA ARG A 168 -0.66 -7.32 -17.47
C ARG A 168 -0.32 -8.81 -17.50
N TYR A 169 0.59 -9.27 -16.64
CA TYR A 169 1.03 -10.66 -16.58
C TYR A 169 -0.10 -11.61 -16.15
N ILE A 170 -0.90 -11.22 -15.16
CA ILE A 170 -2.03 -12.03 -14.66
C ILE A 170 -3.33 -11.81 -15.46
N GLY A 171 -3.32 -10.92 -16.45
CA GLY A 171 -4.44 -10.70 -17.37
C GLY A 171 -5.59 -9.84 -16.83
N VAL A 172 -5.40 -9.12 -15.72
CA VAL A 172 -6.41 -8.19 -15.19
C VAL A 172 -6.32 -6.79 -15.80
N ILE A 173 -5.19 -6.48 -16.44
CA ILE A 173 -5.01 -5.29 -17.29
C ILE A 173 -4.82 -5.78 -18.73
N SER A 174 -5.61 -5.25 -19.66
CA SER A 174 -5.52 -5.61 -21.08
C SER A 174 -4.40 -4.86 -21.80
N GLU A 175 -4.09 -5.30 -23.01
CA GLU A 175 -3.31 -4.50 -23.95
C GLU A 175 -4.02 -3.17 -24.28
N PRO A 176 -3.26 -2.09 -24.56
CA PRO A 176 -3.82 -0.90 -25.18
C PRO A 176 -4.51 -1.27 -26.49
N GLN A 177 -5.65 -0.65 -26.76
CA GLN A 177 -6.34 -0.76 -28.05
C GLN A 177 -5.87 0.32 -29.02
#